data_AF-A0A924F188-F1
#
_entry.id   AF-A0A924F188-F1
#
_cell.length_a   1.000
_cell.length_b   1.000
_cell.length_c   1.000
_cell.angle_alpha   90.00
_cell.angle_beta   90.00
_cell.angle_gamma   90.00
#
_symmetry.space_group_name_H-M   'P 1'
#
loop_
_entity.id
_entity.type
_entity.pdbx_description
1 polymer ?
#
loop_
_entity_poly.entity_id
_entity_poly.type
_entity_poly.pdbx_seq_one_letter_code
_entity_poly.pdbx_strand_id
1 'polypeptide(L)'
;MRLRLLLPLSATCAVLAQAQVPNSPPLNATLLRDLAGRVTAVTPKVVGWHRDLHAHPELSGVEERTAGVVAAHLRALGLEVRTNVAGAFGVIG
;
A
#
# COMPACT_ATOMS: atom_id res chain seq x y z
N MET A 1 -52.67 13.92 -28.97
CA MET A 1 -51.21 13.93 -29.25
C MET A 1 -50.60 12.66 -28.67
N ARG A 2 -50.18 11.73 -29.54
CA ARG A 2 -49.50 10.49 -29.13
C ARG A 2 -48.03 10.83 -28.88
N LEU A 3 -47.59 10.87 -27.63
CA LEU A 3 -46.17 10.98 -27.32
C LEU A 3 -45.59 9.59 -27.05
N ARG A 4 -44.67 9.22 -27.94
CA ARG A 4 -43.93 7.97 -27.98
C ARG A 4 -42.85 7.93 -26.88
N LEU A 5 -42.78 6.79 -26.21
CA LEU A 5 -41.58 5.98 -25.93
C LEU A 5 -40.35 6.67 -25.29
N LEU A 6 -40.11 6.37 -24.01
CA LEU A 6 -38.78 6.35 -23.40
C LEU A 6 -38.58 4.98 -22.76
N LEU A 7 -37.82 4.12 -23.43
CA LEU A 7 -37.33 2.85 -22.88
C LEU A 7 -36.41 3.14 -21.67
N PRO A 8 -36.50 2.39 -20.56
CA PRO A 8 -35.50 2.48 -19.51
C PRO A 8 -34.19 1.92 -20.03
N LEU A 9 -33.14 2.73 -19.97
CA LEU A 9 -31.76 2.37 -20.27
C LEU A 9 -31.35 1.23 -19.32
N SER A 10 -31.45 0.02 -19.83
CA SER A 10 -31.14 -1.24 -19.17
C SER A 10 -29.70 -1.25 -18.65
N ALA A 11 -29.54 -1.16 -17.34
CA ALA A 11 -28.83 -2.16 -16.52
C ALA A 11 -27.52 -2.78 -17.07
N THR A 12 -26.60 -2.01 -17.66
CA THR A 12 -25.27 -2.50 -18.08
C THR A 12 -24.15 -2.21 -17.07
N CYS A 13 -24.43 -2.24 -15.76
CA CYS A 13 -23.41 -2.11 -14.72
C CYS A 13 -23.30 -3.37 -13.85
N ALA A 14 -23.45 -4.56 -14.43
CA ALA A 14 -23.43 -5.82 -13.67
C ALA A 14 -22.48 -6.91 -14.21
N VAL A 15 -21.60 -6.61 -15.17
CA VAL A 15 -20.75 -7.63 -15.81
C VAL A 15 -19.27 -7.61 -15.35
N LEU A 16 -18.88 -6.71 -14.43
CA LEU A 16 -17.48 -6.63 -13.94
C LEU A 16 -17.21 -7.29 -12.57
N ALA A 17 -18.19 -7.95 -11.94
CA ALA A 17 -18.06 -8.39 -10.54
C ALA A 17 -17.66 -9.87 -10.34
N GLN A 18 -17.39 -10.65 -11.38
CA GLN A 18 -17.14 -12.10 -11.27
C GLN A 18 -15.83 -12.53 -11.92
N ALA A 19 -14.73 -11.85 -11.60
CA ALA A 19 -13.42 -12.50 -11.69
C ALA A 19 -13.27 -13.39 -10.44
N GLN A 20 -13.93 -14.55 -10.42
CA GLN A 20 -13.66 -15.56 -9.41
C GLN A 20 -12.26 -16.10 -9.68
N VAL A 21 -11.30 -15.83 -8.78
CA VAL A 21 -9.97 -16.45 -8.79
C VAL A 21 -10.18 -17.95 -8.52
N PRO A 22 -10.07 -18.84 -9.53
CA PRO A 22 -10.33 -20.25 -9.30
C PRO A 22 -9.16 -20.82 -8.47
N ASN A 23 -9.49 -21.50 -7.36
CA ASN A 23 -8.55 -22.17 -6.45
C ASN A 23 -7.63 -21.27 -5.60
N SER A 24 -8.21 -20.39 -4.77
CA SER A 24 -7.48 -19.96 -3.57
C SER A 24 -7.59 -21.05 -2.49
N PRO A 25 -6.47 -21.56 -1.93
CA PRO A 25 -6.55 -22.45 -0.77
C PRO A 25 -7.25 -21.74 0.39
N PRO A 26 -7.99 -22.46 1.24
CA PRO A 26 -8.64 -21.85 2.40
C PRO A 26 -7.57 -21.22 3.30
N LEU A 27 -7.76 -19.95 3.64
CA LEU A 27 -6.84 -19.24 4.54
C LEU A 27 -6.91 -19.86 5.94
N ASN A 28 -5.75 -20.11 6.54
CA ASN A 28 -5.66 -20.65 7.89
C ASN A 28 -6.14 -19.60 8.92
N ALA A 29 -7.29 -19.84 9.55
CA ALA A 29 -7.91 -18.90 10.50
C ALA A 29 -7.02 -18.54 11.70
N THR A 30 -6.15 -19.46 12.14
CA THR A 30 -5.20 -19.20 13.22
C THR A 30 -4.10 -18.24 12.75
N LEU A 31 -3.54 -18.47 11.57
CA LEU A 31 -2.55 -17.56 10.98
C LEU A 31 -3.15 -16.17 10.72
N LEU A 32 -4.41 -16.09 10.28
CA LEU A 32 -5.08 -14.81 10.06
C LEU A 32 -5.25 -14.01 11.36
N ARG A 33 -5.62 -14.66 12.47
CA ARG A 33 -5.73 -13.98 13.76
C ARG A 33 -4.37 -13.48 14.27
N ASP A 34 -3.33 -14.31 14.16
CA ASP A 34 -1.98 -13.90 14.53
C ASP A 34 -1.48 -12.71 13.68
N LEU A 35 -1.63 -12.79 12.36
CA LEU A 35 -1.28 -11.70 11.46
C LEU A 35 -2.05 -10.41 11.79
N ALA A 36 -3.36 -10.50 12.03
CA ALA A 36 -4.17 -9.34 12.40
C ALA A 36 -3.68 -8.68 13.70
N GLY A 37 -3.28 -9.48 14.69
CA GLY A 37 -2.64 -8.98 15.91
C GLY A 37 -1.33 -8.25 15.64
N ARG A 38 -0.45 -8.84 14.81
CA ARG A 38 0.84 -8.25 14.43
C ARG A 38 0.68 -6.95 13.62
N VAL A 39 -0.29 -6.90 12.70
CA VAL A 39 -0.62 -5.69 11.95
C VAL A 39 -1.09 -4.59 12.90
N THR A 40 -2.04 -4.91 13.79
CA THR A 40 -2.55 -3.95 14.78
C THR A 40 -1.44 -3.38 15.66
N ALA A 41 -0.48 -4.22 16.05
CA ALA A 41 0.66 -3.80 16.86
C ALA A 41 1.61 -2.82 16.13
N VAL A 42 1.79 -2.96 14.81
CA VAL A 42 2.69 -2.08 14.03
C VAL A 42 1.99 -0.83 13.47
N THR A 43 0.66 -0.84 13.32
CA THR A 43 -0.12 0.26 12.73
C THR A 43 0.20 1.64 13.31
N PRO A 44 0.30 1.86 14.64
CA PRO A 44 0.61 3.18 15.18
C PRO A 44 1.95 3.75 14.67
N LYS A 45 2.96 2.88 14.48
CA LYS A 45 4.27 3.28 13.93
C LYS A 45 4.15 3.66 12.46
N VAL A 46 3.45 2.86 11.67
CA VAL A 46 3.21 3.13 10.24
C VAL A 46 2.47 4.45 10.02
N VAL A 47 1.45 4.73 10.85
CA VAL A 47 0.73 6.02 10.82
C VAL A 47 1.68 7.17 11.17
N GLY A 48 2.57 6.99 12.15
CA GLY A 48 3.61 7.95 12.50
C GLY A 48 4.54 8.25 11.32
N TRP A 49 5.06 7.21 10.66
CA TRP A 49 5.92 7.35 9.48
C TRP A 49 5.19 8.06 8.34
N HIS A 50 3.94 7.68 8.05
CA HIS A 50 3.13 8.33 7.02
C HIS A 50 2.95 9.83 7.32
N ARG A 51 2.60 10.19 8.56
CA ARG A 51 2.41 11.60 8.94
C ARG A 51 3.70 12.42 8.80
N ASP A 52 4.85 11.87 9.21
CA ASP A 52 6.14 12.54 9.06
C ASP A 52 6.52 12.76 7.59
N LEU A 53 6.43 11.71 6.78
CA LEU A 53 6.77 11.78 5.36
C LEU A 53 5.80 12.68 4.58
N HIS A 54 4.51 12.67 4.95
CA HIS A 54 3.50 13.54 4.33
C HIS A 54 3.65 15.01 4.74
N ALA A 55 4.10 15.28 5.97
CA ALA A 55 4.36 16.64 6.45
C ALA A 55 5.64 17.24 5.83
N HIS A 56 6.58 16.40 5.38
CA HIS A 56 7.86 16.81 4.80
C HIS A 56 8.10 16.13 3.44
N PRO A 57 7.30 16.44 2.41
CA PRO A 57 7.44 15.83 1.10
C PRO A 57 8.72 16.33 0.40
N GLU A 58 9.38 15.45 -0.33
CA GLU A 58 10.53 15.76 -1.18
C GLU A 58 10.20 15.42 -2.64
N LEU A 59 10.80 16.16 -3.58
CA LEU A 59 10.64 15.90 -5.01
C LEU A 59 11.51 14.72 -5.46
N SER A 60 11.20 14.21 -6.64
CA SER A 60 12.00 13.16 -7.28
C SER A 60 13.44 13.60 -7.51
N GLY A 61 14.40 12.80 -7.06
CA GLY A 61 15.84 13.07 -7.19
C GLY A 61 16.40 14.08 -6.17
N VAL A 62 15.65 14.41 -5.12
CA VAL A 62 16.09 15.25 -3.99
C VAL A 62 15.62 14.70 -2.64
N GLU A 63 15.40 13.39 -2.53
CA GLU A 63 14.84 12.69 -1.36
C GLU A 63 15.87 12.42 -0.24
N GLU A 64 16.73 13.39 0.06
CA GLU A 64 17.84 13.23 1.01
C GLU A 64 17.34 12.87 2.41
N ARG A 65 16.34 13.60 2.91
CA ARG A 65 15.77 13.35 4.25
C ARG A 65 15.06 12.00 4.28
N THR A 66 14.23 11.72 3.28
CA THR A 66 13.42 10.50 3.21
C THR A 66 14.31 9.27 3.17
N ALA A 67 15.34 9.26 2.32
CA ALA A 67 16.32 8.17 2.27
C ALA A 67 17.08 8.02 3.59
N GLY A 68 17.44 9.15 4.23
CA GLY A 68 18.05 9.15 5.57
C GLY A 68 17.17 8.49 6.63
N VAL A 69 15.88 8.81 6.67
CA VAL A 69 14.90 8.22 7.60
C VAL A 69 14.78 6.71 7.39
N VAL A 70 14.62 6.27 6.13
CA VAL A 70 14.51 4.84 5.80
C VAL A 70 15.78 4.09 6.18
N ALA A 71 16.95 4.62 5.81
CA ALA A 71 18.22 3.99 6.12
C ALA A 71 18.47 3.88 7.63
N ALA A 72 18.15 4.93 8.40
CA ALA A 72 18.25 4.90 9.86
C ALA A 72 17.32 3.84 10.46
N HIS A 73 16.09 3.73 9.96
CA HIS A 73 15.14 2.74 10.45
C HIS A 73 15.58 1.31 10.18
N LEU A 74 16.03 1.00 8.96
CA LEU A 74 16.52 -0.33 8.59
C LEU A 74 17.75 -0.73 9.42
N ARG A 75 18.68 0.20 9.66
CA ARG A 75 19.83 -0.04 10.55
C ARG A 75 19.40 -0.33 11.98
N ALA A 76 18.40 0.39 12.50
CA ALA A 76 17.86 0.15 13.84
C ALA A 76 17.19 -1.22 13.99
N LEU A 77 16.76 -1.85 12.88
CA LEU A 77 16.27 -3.22 12.85
C LEU A 77 17.40 -4.28 12.77
N GLY A 78 18.66 -3.86 12.71
CA GLY A 78 19.82 -4.75 12.62
C GLY A 78 20.14 -5.23 11.20
N LEU A 79 19.62 -4.56 10.17
CA LEU A 79 19.85 -4.91 8.77
C LEU A 79 21.13 -4.27 8.24
N GLU A 80 21.79 -4.94 7.27
CA GLU A 80 22.89 -4.36 6.51
C GLU A 80 22.32 -3.38 5.47
N VAL A 81 22.60 -2.09 5.63
CA VAL A 81 21.98 -1.06 4.79
C VAL A 81 22.97 -0.42 3.83
N ARG A 82 22.67 -0.48 2.53
CA ARG A 82 23.37 0.23 1.46
C ARG A 82 22.56 1.43 1.01
N THR A 83 23.18 2.61 1.01
CA THR A 83 22.61 3.87 0.51
C THR A 83 23.28 4.29 -0.79
N ASN A 84 22.80 5.36 -1.42
CA ASN A 84 23.34 5.90 -2.67
C ASN A 84 23.27 4.93 -3.85
N VAL A 85 22.27 4.04 -3.86
CA VAL A 85 22.10 3.04 -4.91
C VAL A 85 21.74 3.75 -6.22
N ALA A 86 22.37 3.32 -7.32
CA ALA A 86 22.25 3.94 -8.65
C ALA A 86 22.66 5.42 -8.71
N GLY A 87 23.49 5.89 -7.77
CA GLY A 87 24.00 7.27 -7.76
C GLY A 87 22.98 8.33 -7.30
N ALA A 88 21.86 7.90 -6.71
CA ALA A 88 20.79 8.75 -6.20
C ALA A 88 20.38 8.30 -4.79
N PHE A 89 19.20 8.70 -4.29
CA PHE A 89 18.76 8.43 -2.91
C PHE A 89 18.23 7.01 -2.64
N GLY A 90 18.63 6.02 -3.44
CA GLY A 90 18.20 4.62 -3.28
C GLY A 90 18.76 3.98 -2.01
N VAL A 91 17.91 3.22 -1.30
CA VAL A 91 18.25 2.47 -0.07
C VAL A 91 17.86 1.00 -0.23
N ILE A 92 18.76 0.09 0.12
CA ILE A 92 18.53 -1.37 0.17
C ILE A 92 18.98 -1.87 1.54
N GLY A 93 18.18 -2.74 2.18
CA GLY A 93 18.49 -3.41 3.45
C GLY A 93 17.78 -4.74 3.59
#